data_AF-A0A7W1K278-F1
#
_entry.id   AF-A0A7W1K278-F1
#
_cell.length_a   1.000
_cell.length_b   1.000
_cell.length_c   1.000
_cell.angle_alpha   90.00
_cell.angle_beta   90.00
_cell.angle_gamma   90.00
#
_symmetry.space_group_name_H-M   'P 1'
#
loop_
_entity.id
_entity.type
_entity.pdbx_description
1 polymer ?
#
loop_
_entity_poly.entity_id
_entity_poly.type
_entity_poly.pdbx_seq_one_letter_code
_entity_poly.pdbx_strand_id
1 'polypeptide(L)'
;MPDWGWIILAVAVVFGASKLPDIARNLGRSSGEFKKGLKEGNEVPDDDMETATPPASGMGPAPATPPGLAPDGDERRETTL
;
A
#
# COMPACT_ATOMS: atom_id res chain seq x y z
N MET A 1 26.70 19.60 -18.66
CA MET A 1 25.72 19.33 -17.58
C MET A 1 26.52 18.83 -16.39
N PRO A 2 26.37 19.38 -15.19
CA PRO A 2 27.16 18.95 -14.04
C PRO A 2 27.01 17.44 -13.78
N ASP A 3 28.11 16.76 -13.45
CA ASP A 3 28.15 15.30 -13.24
C ASP A 3 27.55 14.86 -11.88
N TRP A 4 26.32 15.28 -11.58
CA TRP A 4 25.62 14.95 -10.33
C TRP A 4 25.36 13.45 -10.14
N GLY A 5 25.51 12.63 -11.20
CA GLY A 5 25.37 11.18 -11.14
C GLY A 5 26.32 10.52 -10.14
N TRP A 6 27.55 11.05 -9.98
CA TRP A 6 28.52 10.52 -9.01
C TRP A 6 28.05 10.66 -7.56
N ILE A 7 27.32 11.73 -7.25
CA ILE A 7 26.78 11.98 -5.91
C ILE A 7 25.68 10.96 -5.60
N ILE A 8 24.77 10.74 -6.54
CA ILE A 8 23.69 9.75 -6.40
C ILE A 8 24.28 8.35 -6.24
N LEU A 9 25.32 8.01 -7.01
CA LEU A 9 26.01 6.73 -6.91
C LEU A 9 26.66 6.55 -5.52
N ALA A 10 27.36 7.56 -5.01
CA ALA A 10 27.99 7.51 -3.69
C ALA A 10 26.95 7.28 -2.57
N VAL A 11 25.82 7.99 -2.61
CA VAL A 11 24.72 7.80 -1.65
C VAL A 11 24.12 6.40 -1.78
N ALA A 12 23.89 5.90 -3.00
CA ALA A 12 23.36 4.56 -3.22
C ALA A 12 24.29 3.45 -2.72
N VAL A 13 25.62 3.64 -2.74
CA VAL A 13 26.59 2.68 -2.21
C VAL A 13 26.59 2.68 -0.68
N VAL A 14 26.53 3.85 -0.04
CA VAL A 14 26.51 3.97 1.43
C VAL A 14 25.20 3.48 2.03
N PHE A 15 24.07 3.86 1.43
CA PHE A 15 22.75 3.48 1.93
C PHE A 15 22.29 2.12 1.40
N GLY A 16 22.79 1.68 0.25
CA GLY A 16 22.35 0.47 -0.43
C GLY A 16 21.15 0.70 -1.34
N ALA A 17 21.13 0.03 -2.50
CA ALA A 17 20.07 0.16 -3.51
C ALA A 17 18.67 -0.23 -3.00
N SER A 18 18.57 -1.06 -1.97
CA SER A 18 17.29 -1.50 -1.38
C SER A 18 16.72 -0.52 -0.35
N LYS A 19 17.54 0.37 0.24
CA LYS A 19 17.09 1.30 1.30
C LYS A 19 16.54 2.62 0.75
N LEU A 20 17.06 3.10 -0.37
CA LEU A 20 16.51 4.27 -1.07
C LEU A 20 15.01 4.12 -1.41
N PRO A 21 14.56 3.04 -2.07
CA PRO A 21 13.14 2.88 -2.39
C PRO A 21 12.29 2.69 -1.14
N ASP A 22 12.80 2.04 -0.10
CA ASP A 22 12.12 1.82 1.17
C ASP A 22 11.85 3.16 1.89
N ILE A 23 12.88 4.02 2.00
CA ILE A 23 12.77 5.36 2.58
C ILE A 23 11.84 6.24 1.74
N ALA A 24 11.98 6.25 0.40
CA ALA A 24 11.11 7.02 -0.48
C ALA A 24 9.64 6.60 -0.35
N ARG A 25 9.36 5.31 -0.16
CA ARG A 25 8.02 4.75 -0.06
C ARG A 25 7.38 4.97 1.32
N ASN A 26 8.18 5.02 2.38
CA ASN A 26 7.71 5.41 3.71
C ASN A 26 7.49 6.93 3.81
N LEU A 27 8.45 7.73 3.32
CA LEU A 27 8.37 9.19 3.29
C LEU A 27 7.26 9.68 2.36
N GLY A 28 7.04 9.00 1.23
CA GLY A 28 5.97 9.29 0.29
C GLY A 28 4.57 9.03 0.85
N ARG A 29 4.40 7.97 1.66
CA ARG A 29 3.13 7.70 2.36
C ARG A 29 2.81 8.80 3.38
N SER A 30 3.76 9.14 4.25
CA SER A 30 3.59 10.23 5.23
C SER A 30 3.35 11.58 4.57
N SER A 31 4.09 11.90 3.52
CA SER A 31 3.91 13.15 2.75
C SER A 31 2.55 13.19 2.03
N GLY A 32 2.05 12.03 1.57
CA GLY A 32 0.75 11.90 0.93
C GLY A 32 -0.41 12.16 1.89
N GLU A 33 -0.38 11.57 3.08
CA GLU A 33 -1.38 11.81 4.13
C GLU A 33 -1.34 13.25 4.64
N PHE A 34 -0.15 13.83 4.80
CA PHE A 34 0.02 15.22 5.16
C PHE A 34 -0.60 16.17 4.11
N LYS A 35 -0.35 15.90 2.82
CA LYS A 35 -0.94 16.68 1.72
C LYS A 35 -2.45 16.54 1.65
N LYS A 36 -2.98 15.33 1.92
CA LYS A 36 -4.42 15.08 2.00
C LYS A 36 -5.06 15.86 3.15
N GLY A 37 -4.46 15.83 4.34
CA GLY A 37 -4.95 16.58 5.51
C GLY A 37 -4.88 18.09 5.34
N LEU A 38 -3.87 18.63 4.65
CA LEU A 38 -3.82 20.05 4.28
C LEU A 38 -4.92 20.44 3.29
N LYS A 39 -5.28 19.53 2.36
CA LYS A 39 -6.35 19.76 1.38
C LYS A 39 -7.72 19.73 2.06
N GLU A 40 -7.99 18.70 2.87
CA GLU A 40 -9.22 18.59 3.69
C GLU A 40 -9.35 19.73 4.70
N GLY A 41 -8.25 20.22 5.29
CA GLY A 41 -8.29 21.34 6.23
C GLY A 41 -8.57 22.70 5.57
N ASN A 42 -8.32 22.83 4.27
CA ASN A 42 -8.58 24.05 3.49
C ASN A 42 -9.92 23.98 2.73
N GLU A 43 -10.46 22.79 2.53
CA GLU A 43 -11.78 22.55 1.95
C GLU A 43 -12.79 22.44 3.11
N VAL A 44 -13.49 23.53 3.41
CA VAL A 44 -14.65 23.50 4.32
C VAL A 44 -15.65 22.47 3.78
N PRO A 45 -16.15 21.53 4.60
CA PRO A 45 -16.87 20.36 4.12
C PRO A 45 -18.26 20.76 3.62
N ASP A 46 -18.41 20.81 2.30
CA ASP A 46 -19.69 20.61 1.63
C ASP A 46 -19.61 19.23 0.94
N ASP A 47 -20.43 18.32 1.44
CA ASP A 47 -20.81 17.03 0.87
C ASP A 47 -19.83 15.83 0.94
N ASP A 48 -20.40 14.76 1.48
CA ASP A 48 -19.87 13.43 1.76
C ASP A 48 -19.40 12.63 0.52
N MET A 49 -18.44 11.73 0.78
CA MET A 49 -18.20 10.44 0.11
C MET A 49 -17.92 10.38 -1.40
N GLU A 50 -16.64 10.18 -1.73
CA GLU A 50 -16.14 9.06 -2.58
C GLU A 50 -14.61 9.17 -2.58
N THR A 51 -13.87 8.49 -1.71
CA THR A 51 -13.28 7.19 -2.05
C THR A 51 -12.41 6.79 -0.85
N ALA A 52 -13.01 6.13 0.14
CA ALA A 52 -12.25 5.34 1.09
C ALA A 52 -11.90 4.00 0.43
N THR A 53 -11.09 4.03 -0.63
CA THR A 53 -10.31 2.82 -0.95
C THR A 53 -9.17 2.81 0.05
N PRO A 54 -9.09 1.85 0.98
CA PRO A 54 -7.86 1.69 1.75
C PRO A 54 -6.73 1.49 0.74
N PRO A 55 -5.74 2.40 0.65
CA PRO A 55 -4.59 2.12 -0.18
C PRO A 55 -3.88 1.00 0.57
N ALA A 56 -3.99 -0.22 0.05
CA ALA A 56 -3.41 -1.43 0.58
C ALA A 56 -2.00 -1.11 1.10
N SER A 57 -1.90 -0.91 2.41
CA SER A 57 -0.65 -0.57 3.05
C SER A 57 0.13 -1.87 3.10
N GLY A 58 1.03 -2.04 2.13
CA GLY A 58 2.09 -3.04 2.23
C GLY A 58 1.71 -4.50 2.01
N MET A 59 0.95 -4.85 0.97
CA MET A 59 1.20 -6.16 0.35
C MET A 59 2.55 -6.07 -0.39
N GLY A 60 3.63 -6.42 0.31
CA GLY A 60 4.71 -7.13 -0.35
C GLY A 60 4.15 -8.41 -0.99
N PRO A 61 4.83 -9.02 -1.98
CA PRO A 61 4.37 -10.29 -2.54
C PRO A 61 4.29 -11.34 -1.42
N ALA A 62 3.08 -11.65 -0.97
CA ALA A 62 2.84 -12.78 -0.08
C ALA A 62 2.99 -14.05 -0.91
N PRO A 63 3.94 -14.95 -0.58
CA PRO A 63 4.05 -16.22 -1.27
C PRO A 63 2.95 -17.18 -0.80
N ALA A 64 2.74 -18.22 -1.61
CA ALA A 64 1.98 -19.44 -1.37
C ALA A 64 0.46 -19.38 -1.61
N THR A 65 0.10 -19.87 -2.80
CA THR A 65 -1.10 -20.68 -3.04
C THR A 65 -1.22 -21.79 -1.99
N PRO A 66 -2.38 -21.93 -1.31
CA PRO A 66 -2.84 -23.22 -0.82
C PRO A 66 -3.84 -23.81 -1.85
N PRO A 67 -3.52 -24.93 -2.50
CA PRO A 67 -4.50 -25.72 -3.23
C PRO A 67 -5.43 -26.40 -2.22
N GLY A 68 -6.74 -26.26 -2.39
CA GLY A 68 -7.68 -27.04 -1.59
C GLY A 68 -9.04 -26.39 -1.43
N LEU A 69 -9.85 -26.45 -2.49
CA LEU A 69 -11.28 -26.60 -2.29
C LEU A 69 -11.51 -27.92 -1.56
N ALA A 70 -11.95 -27.87 -0.30
CA ALA A 70 -12.82 -28.88 0.26
C ALA A 70 -14.13 -28.15 0.59
N PRO A 71 -15.22 -28.35 -0.17
CA PRO A 71 -16.52 -27.85 0.24
C PRO A 71 -16.96 -28.65 1.46
N ASP A 72 -16.99 -28.00 2.62
CA ASP A 72 -17.67 -28.49 3.83
C ASP A 72 -19.11 -28.82 3.48
N GLY A 73 -19.41 -30.11 3.49
CA GLY A 73 -20.75 -30.63 3.37
C GLY A 73 -21.41 -30.58 4.73
N ASP A 74 -22.37 -29.68 4.88
CA ASP A 74 -23.52 -29.85 5.77
C ASP A 74 -24.57 -28.76 5.42
N GLU A 75 -25.80 -28.89 5.87
CA GLU A 75 -26.88 -27.86 5.84
C GLU A 75 -27.97 -27.86 4.74
N ARG A 76 -28.10 -28.83 3.83
CA ARG A 76 -29.22 -28.77 2.86
C ARG A 76 -29.81 -30.11 2.45
N ARG A 77 -30.27 -30.97 3.38
CA ARG A 77 -31.42 -31.89 3.14
C ARG A 77 -32.18 -32.19 4.43
N GLU A 78 -33.04 -31.25 4.82
CA GLU A 78 -34.36 -31.59 5.34
C GLU A 78 -35.05 -32.56 4.37
N THR A 79 -35.63 -33.65 4.87
CA THR A 79 -36.84 -34.33 4.34
C THR A 79 -36.85 -35.82 4.70
N THR A 80 -37.98 -36.24 5.28
CA THR A 80 -38.48 -37.62 5.39
C THR A 80 -38.17 -38.35 6.70
N LEU A 81 -39.15 -38.24 7.60
CA LEU A 81 -39.94 -39.32 8.22
C LEU A 81 -39.27 -40.22 9.26
#